data_AF-A0A7S3GSF4-F1
#
_entry.id   AF-A0A7S3GSF4-F1
#
_cell.length_a   1.000
_cell.length_b   1.000
_cell.length_c   1.000
_cell.angle_alpha   90.00
_cell.angle_beta   90.00
_cell.angle_gamma   90.00
#
_symmetry.space_group_name_H-M   'P 1'
#
loop_
_entity.id
_entity.type
_entity.pdbx_description
1 polymer ?
#
loop_
_entity_poly.entity_id
_entity_poly.type
_entity_poly.pdbx_seq_one_letter_code
_entity_poly.pdbx_strand_id
1 'polypeptide(L)'
;EAQLPAMPAPVIAVRHGILVAGLVLGLLGWALRALALFTAQSNFTHLVAHRKQANHVLVTEGVYKLCRHPGYLGWFVWSVSTQLVLANPFCFAAYFAVSWKFFADRIPGEEELLVDFFGEQYL
;
A
#
# COMPACT_ATOMS: atom_id res chain seq x y z
N GLU A 1 37.53 -4.45 26.16
CA GLU A 1 36.36 -4.33 25.26
C GLU A 1 36.23 -2.86 24.86
N ALA A 2 36.23 -2.55 23.55
CA ALA A 2 36.09 -1.16 23.11
C ALA A 2 34.62 -0.75 23.26
N GLN A 3 34.34 0.10 24.25
CA GLN A 3 33.01 0.66 24.47
C GLN A 3 32.72 1.62 23.32
N LEU A 4 31.80 1.23 22.43
CA LEU A 4 31.32 2.09 21.35
C LEU A 4 30.83 3.42 21.95
N PRO A 5 31.14 4.58 21.33
CA PRO A 5 30.71 5.86 21.84
C PRO A 5 29.17 5.90 21.93
N ALA A 6 28.66 6.31 23.08
CA ALA A 6 27.22 6.48 23.27
C ALA A 6 26.70 7.56 22.31
N MET A 7 25.61 7.25 21.59
CA MET A 7 24.98 8.20 20.68
C MET A 7 24.39 9.39 21.47
N PRO A 8 24.42 10.61 20.92
CA PRO A 8 23.83 11.76 21.57
C PRO A 8 22.30 11.60 21.68
N ALA A 9 21.72 12.00 22.81
CA ALA A 9 20.29 11.94 23.09
C ALA A 9 19.37 12.45 21.95
N PRO A 10 19.64 13.57 21.26
CA PRO A 10 18.81 14.01 20.13
C PRO A 10 18.78 13.00 18.97
N VAL A 11 19.91 12.35 18.66
CA VAL A 11 19.95 11.35 17.58
C VAL A 11 19.17 10.10 17.97
N ILE A 12 19.22 9.73 19.25
CA ILE A 12 18.40 8.65 19.79
C ILE A 12 16.91 9.00 19.65
N ALA A 13 16.48 10.20 20.04
CA ALA A 13 15.08 10.62 19.96
C ALA A 13 14.56 10.63 18.51
N VAL A 14 15.34 11.17 17.56
CA VAL A 14 14.98 11.18 16.13
C VAL A 14 14.83 9.76 15.61
N ARG A 15 15.77 8.86 15.93
CA ARG A 15 15.70 7.46 15.49
C ARG A 15 14.46 6.75 16.02
N HIS A 16 14.10 6.97 17.28
CA HIS A 16 12.86 6.42 17.85
C HIS A 16 11.62 7.00 17.17
N GLY A 17 11.60 8.30 16.89
CA GLY A 17 10.51 8.95 16.17
C GLY A 17 10.29 8.35 14.78
N ILE A 18 11.38 8.13 14.02
CA ILE A 18 11.34 7.48 12.70
C ILE A 18 10.80 6.05 12.81
N LEU A 19 11.27 5.29 13.79
CA LEU A 19 10.83 3.91 14.00
C LEU A 19 9.34 3.84 14.35
N VAL A 20 8.87 4.68 15.27
CA VAL A 20 7.45 4.74 15.66
C VAL A 20 6.60 5.15 14.47
N ALA A 21 7.01 6.16 13.70
CA ALA A 21 6.31 6.57 12.48
C ALA A 21 6.24 5.42 11.47
N GLY A 22 7.35 4.71 11.24
CA GLY A 22 7.40 3.55 10.34
C GLY A 22 6.47 2.41 10.78
N LEU A 23 6.41 2.11 12.09
CA LEU A 23 5.50 1.10 12.62
C LEU A 23 4.03 1.51 12.47
N VAL A 24 3.69 2.75 12.82
CA VAL A 24 2.32 3.26 12.72
C VAL A 24 1.86 3.26 11.26
N LEU A 25 2.65 3.83 10.36
CA LEU A 25 2.32 3.85 8.93
C LEU A 25 2.25 2.45 8.34
N GLY A 26 3.17 1.56 8.72
CA GLY A 26 3.17 0.17 8.29
C GLY A 26 1.90 -0.57 8.71
N LEU A 27 1.47 -0.43 9.96
CA LEU A 27 0.24 -1.03 10.48
C LEU A 27 -1.01 -0.45 9.80
N LEU A 28 -1.06 0.87 9.58
CA LEU A 28 -2.16 1.51 8.86
C LEU A 28 -2.26 1.03 7.41
N GLY A 29 -1.14 0.93 6.70
CA GLY A 29 -1.09 0.42 5.33
C GLY A 29 -1.54 -1.05 5.25
N TRP A 30 -1.04 -1.89 6.16
CA TRP A 30 -1.47 -3.28 6.26
C TRP A 30 -2.97 -3.40 6.57
N ALA A 31 -3.47 -2.63 7.54
CA ALA A 31 -4.88 -2.64 7.92
C ALA A 31 -5.78 -2.18 6.77
N LEU A 32 -5.39 -1.11 6.06
CA LEU A 32 -6.13 -0.64 4.87
C LEU A 32 -6.19 -1.73 3.79
N ARG A 33 -5.08 -2.42 3.54
CA ARG A 33 -5.04 -3.53 2.57
C ARG A 33 -5.93 -4.68 3.03
N ALA A 34 -5.85 -5.08 4.30
CA ALA A 34 -6.70 -6.12 4.87
C ALA A 34 -8.19 -5.74 4.76
N LEU A 35 -8.55 -4.50 5.08
CA LEU A 35 -9.92 -4.01 4.92
C LEU A 35 -10.37 -4.02 3.45
N ALA A 36 -9.50 -3.69 2.50
CA ALA A 36 -9.81 -3.78 1.07
C ALA A 36 -10.10 -5.21 0.63
N LEU A 37 -9.31 -6.19 1.11
CA LEU A 37 -9.55 -7.62 0.92
C LEU A 37 -10.89 -8.05 1.54
N PHE A 38 -11.14 -7.68 2.79
CA PHE A 38 -12.38 -8.01 3.48
C PHE A 38 -13.61 -7.31 2.87
N THR A 39 -13.46 -6.14 2.27
CA THR A 39 -14.59 -5.44 1.65
C THR A 39 -14.90 -6.01 0.26
N ALA A 40 -13.87 -6.32 -0.53
CA ALA A 40 -14.07 -6.86 -1.88
C ALA A 40 -14.36 -8.37 -1.92
N GLN A 41 -13.96 -9.14 -0.90
CA GLN A 41 -14.22 -10.58 -0.77
C GLN A 41 -13.80 -11.34 -2.05
N SER A 42 -14.72 -12.10 -2.66
CA SER A 42 -14.47 -12.87 -3.88
C SER A 42 -14.17 -12.02 -5.12
N ASN A 43 -14.36 -10.71 -5.05
CA ASN A 43 -14.03 -9.77 -6.13
C ASN A 43 -12.58 -9.28 -6.06
N PHE A 44 -11.84 -9.60 -4.98
CA PHE A 44 -10.43 -9.28 -4.87
C PHE A 44 -9.57 -10.41 -5.43
N THR A 45 -8.74 -10.10 -6.42
CA THR A 45 -7.73 -11.02 -6.94
C THR A 45 -6.32 -10.43 -6.79
N HIS A 46 -5.35 -11.26 -6.40
CA HIS A 46 -3.95 -10.81 -6.31
C HIS A 46 -3.33 -10.47 -7.68
N LEU A 47 -3.90 -11.04 -8.75
CA LEU A 47 -3.57 -10.75 -10.14
C LEU A 47 -4.72 -9.93 -10.74
N VAL A 48 -4.40 -9.01 -11.67
CA VAL A 48 -5.45 -8.29 -12.42
C VAL A 48 -6.29 -9.31 -13.19
N ALA A 49 -7.60 -9.24 -13.02
CA ALA A 49 -8.52 -10.11 -13.72
C ALA A 49 -8.71 -9.62 -15.16
N HIS A 50 -8.21 -10.38 -16.14
CA HIS A 50 -8.40 -10.07 -17.56
C HIS A 50 -9.72 -10.58 -18.15
N ARG A 51 -10.53 -11.29 -17.36
CA ARG A 51 -11.87 -11.75 -17.75
C ARG A 51 -12.83 -11.57 -16.57
N LYS A 52 -14.02 -11.06 -16.84
CA LYS A 52 -15.10 -10.95 -15.86
C LYS A 52 -15.62 -12.34 -15.49
N GLN A 53 -15.54 -12.70 -14.20
CA GLN A 53 -16.19 -13.90 -13.68
C GLN A 53 -17.69 -13.66 -13.50
N ALA A 54 -18.51 -14.72 -13.55
CA ALA A 54 -19.97 -14.60 -13.45
C ALA A 54 -20.44 -13.93 -12.14
N ASN A 55 -19.68 -14.10 -11.06
CA ASN A 55 -19.92 -13.51 -9.74
C ASN A 55 -19.13 -12.21 -9.49
N HIS A 56 -18.42 -11.68 -10.49
CA HIS A 56 -17.64 -10.45 -10.34
C HIS A 56 -18.58 -9.24 -10.33
N VAL A 57 -18.67 -8.58 -9.18
CA VAL A 57 -19.47 -7.36 -8.95
C VAL A 57 -18.55 -6.18 -8.63
N LEU A 58 -18.99 -4.99 -9.01
CA LEU A 58 -18.29 -3.77 -8.69
C LEU A 58 -18.51 -3.42 -7.21
N VAL A 59 -17.41 -3.23 -6.47
CA VAL A 59 -17.45 -2.93 -5.03
C VAL A 59 -17.12 -1.46 -4.82
N THR A 60 -18.13 -0.68 -4.42
CA THR A 60 -18.00 0.77 -4.14
C THR A 60 -18.24 1.11 -2.67
N GLU A 61 -18.38 0.09 -1.81
CA GLU A 61 -18.70 0.26 -0.40
C GLU A 61 -17.46 0.21 0.52
N GLY A 62 -17.63 0.59 1.78
CA GLY A 62 -16.55 0.56 2.77
C GLY A 62 -15.34 1.42 2.38
N VAL A 63 -14.14 0.85 2.42
CA VAL A 63 -12.89 1.57 2.08
C VAL A 63 -12.80 1.98 0.60
N TYR A 64 -13.60 1.37 -0.29
CA TYR A 64 -13.67 1.73 -1.71
C TYR A 64 -14.42 3.05 -1.94
N LYS A 65 -15.13 3.59 -0.93
CA LYS A 65 -15.68 4.97 -0.96
C LYS A 65 -14.59 6.04 -0.84
N LEU A 66 -13.44 5.69 -0.28
CA LEU A 66 -12.35 6.64 -0.02
C LEU A 66 -11.42 6.76 -1.23
N CYS A 67 -11.16 5.65 -1.91
CA CYS A 67 -10.37 5.59 -3.14
C CYS A 67 -10.71 4.33 -3.93
N ARG A 68 -10.46 4.33 -5.25
CA ARG A 68 -10.76 3.20 -6.14
C ARG A 68 -9.88 1.97 -5.88
N HIS A 69 -8.65 2.18 -5.38
CA HIS A 69 -7.63 1.13 -5.20
C HIS A 69 -7.06 1.06 -3.77
N PRO A 70 -7.89 0.85 -2.73
CA PRO A 70 -7.44 0.89 -1.33
C PRO A 70 -6.43 -0.22 -1.01
N GLY A 71 -6.54 -1.37 -1.68
CA GLY A 71 -5.58 -2.48 -1.55
C GLY A 71 -4.17 -2.12 -2.05
N TYR A 72 -4.07 -1.30 -3.10
CA TYR A 72 -2.80 -0.82 -3.64
C TYR A 72 -2.23 0.30 -2.80
N LEU A 73 -3.06 1.25 -2.37
CA LEU A 73 -2.65 2.30 -1.44
C LEU A 73 -2.10 1.70 -0.14
N GLY A 74 -2.81 0.73 0.45
CA GLY A 74 -2.37 0.03 1.65
C GLY A 74 -1.03 -0.70 1.46
N TRP A 75 -0.85 -1.38 0.31
CA TRP A 75 0.42 -2.04 -0.01
C TRP A 75 1.57 -1.05 -0.19
N PHE A 76 1.34 0.03 -0.94
CA PHE A 76 2.32 1.09 -1.15
C PHE A 76 2.83 1.64 0.20
N VAL A 77 1.90 2.08 1.06
CA VAL A 77 2.23 2.64 2.38
C VAL A 77 2.96 1.61 3.24
N TRP A 78 2.46 0.37 3.31
CA TRP A 78 3.11 -0.69 4.08
C TRP A 78 4.55 -0.94 3.60
N SER A 79 4.76 -1.08 2.29
CA SER A 79 6.07 -1.41 1.71
C SER A 79 7.11 -0.33 2.00
N VAL A 80 6.78 0.94 1.81
CA VAL A 80 7.68 2.08 2.06
C VAL A 80 7.97 2.23 3.55
N SER A 81 6.97 2.02 4.39
CA SER A 81 7.09 2.15 5.85
C SER A 81 8.05 1.12 6.47
N THR A 82 8.19 -0.06 5.87
CA THR A 82 9.19 -1.04 6.32
C THR A 82 10.61 -0.47 6.29
N GLN A 83 10.91 0.43 5.34
CA GLN A 83 12.23 1.04 5.20
C GLN A 83 12.45 2.17 6.22
N LEU A 84 11.37 2.80 6.71
CA LEU A 84 11.44 3.70 7.86
C LEU A 84 11.80 2.93 9.14
N VAL A 85 11.19 1.76 9.37
CA VAL A 85 11.51 0.91 10.54
C VAL A 85 12.98 0.48 10.52
N LEU A 86 13.51 0.16 9.34
CA LEU A 86 14.92 -0.20 9.16
C LEU A 86 15.86 1.01 9.16
N ALA A 87 15.34 2.24 9.20
CA ALA A 87 16.09 3.48 9.06
C ALA A 87 17.04 3.47 7.85
N ASN A 88 16.58 2.92 6.71
CA ASN A 88 17.37 2.79 5.49
C ASN A 88 16.91 3.80 4.43
N PRO A 89 17.56 4.98 4.31
CA PRO A 89 17.10 6.05 3.42
C PRO A 89 17.21 5.69 1.93
N PHE A 90 18.22 4.90 1.55
CA PHE A 90 18.40 4.47 0.15
C PHE A 90 17.29 3.50 -0.27
N CYS A 91 17.03 2.48 0.56
CA CYS A 91 15.94 1.56 0.29
C CYS A 91 14.58 2.24 0.40
N PHE A 92 14.41 3.22 1.28
CA PHE A 92 13.19 4.02 1.35
C PHE A 92 12.89 4.71 0.01
N ALA A 93 13.87 5.42 -0.55
CA ALA A 93 13.72 6.08 -1.85
C ALA A 93 13.47 5.07 -2.98
N ALA A 94 14.20 3.94 -2.98
CA ALA A 94 14.03 2.88 -3.98
C ALA A 94 12.62 2.25 -3.90
N TYR A 95 12.16 1.87 -2.71
CA TYR A 95 10.84 1.28 -2.50
C TYR A 95 9.73 2.27 -2.87
N PHE A 96 9.89 3.54 -2.52
CA PHE A 96 8.95 4.57 -2.94
C PHE A 96 8.86 4.65 -4.47
N ALA A 97 9.99 4.83 -5.15
CA ALA A 97 10.02 5.02 -6.60
C ALA A 97 9.52 3.78 -7.37
N VAL A 98 9.99 2.59 -6.97
CA VAL A 98 9.62 1.32 -7.62
C VAL A 98 8.15 0.98 -7.38
N SER A 99 7.66 1.05 -6.14
CA SER A 99 6.25 0.79 -5.84
C SER A 99 5.35 1.83 -6.51
N TRP A 100 5.74 3.11 -6.52
CA TRP A 100 4.99 4.15 -7.22
C TRP A 100 4.87 3.84 -8.70
N LYS A 101 6.00 3.58 -9.38
CA LYS A 101 6.00 3.26 -10.81
C LYS A 101 5.17 2.01 -11.10
N PHE A 102 5.31 0.96 -10.28
CA PHE A 102 4.53 -0.25 -10.44
C PHE A 102 3.02 0.01 -10.41
N PHE A 103 2.53 0.80 -9.44
CA PHE A 103 1.09 1.10 -9.37
C PHE A 103 0.64 2.12 -10.42
N ALA A 104 1.48 3.09 -10.78
CA ALA A 104 1.19 4.05 -11.85
C ALA A 104 1.05 3.35 -13.21
N ASP A 105 1.84 2.31 -13.48
CA ASP A 105 1.73 1.53 -14.71
C ASP A 105 0.56 0.52 -14.64
N ARG A 106 0.27 -0.04 -13.46
CA ARG A 106 -0.73 -1.11 -13.28
C ARG A 106 -2.17 -0.59 -13.23
N ILE A 107 -2.41 0.50 -12.50
CA ILE A 107 -3.76 1.02 -12.25
C ILE A 107 -4.49 1.32 -13.55
N PRO A 108 -3.94 2.09 -14.52
CA PRO A 108 -4.66 2.42 -15.75
C PRO A 108 -5.13 1.18 -16.53
N GLY A 109 -4.27 0.17 -16.67
CA GLY A 109 -4.63 -1.06 -17.38
C GLY A 109 -5.70 -1.90 -16.65
N GLU A 110 -5.78 -1.80 -15.31
CA GLU A 110 -6.87 -2.42 -14.56
C GLU A 110 -8.16 -1.60 -14.65
N GLU A 111 -8.08 -0.26 -14.64
CA GLU A 111 -9.25 0.60 -14.81
C GLU A 111 -9.89 0.42 -16.19
N GLU A 112 -9.10 0.25 -17.25
CA GLU A 112 -9.59 -0.09 -18.59
C GLU A 112 -10.42 -1.39 -18.58
N LEU A 113 -9.91 -2.45 -17.92
CA LEU A 113 -10.64 -3.71 -17.78
C LEU A 113 -11.90 -3.57 -16.93
N LEU A 114 -11.87 -2.74 -15.88
CA LEU A 114 -13.04 -2.48 -15.04
C LEU A 114 -14.13 -1.69 -15.79
N VAL A 115 -13.74 -0.74 -16.65
CA VAL A 115 -14.65 -0.07 -17.59
C VAL A 115 -15.26 -1.09 -18.55
N ASP A 116 -14.47 -2.01 -19.12
CA ASP A 116 -14.99 -3.07 -19.99
C ASP A 116 -15.97 -4.00 -19.25
N PHE A 117 -15.74 -4.25 -17.97
CA PHE A 117 -16.59 -5.14 -17.17
C PHE A 117 -17.88 -4.50 -16.68
N PHE A 118 -17.87 -3.21 -16.36
CA PHE A 118 -18.96 -2.54 -15.61
C PHE A 118 -19.51 -1.29 -16.31
N GLY A 119 -18.85 -0.79 -17.36
CA GLY A 119 -19.27 0.37 -18.15
C GLY A 119 -19.49 1.62 -17.30
N GLU A 120 -20.63 2.27 -17.52
CA GLU A 120 -21.08 3.47 -16.79
C GLU A 120 -21.14 3.31 -15.26
N GLN A 121 -21.22 2.09 -14.73
CA GLN A 121 -21.21 1.89 -13.28
C GLN A 121 -19.84 2.19 -12.65
N TYR A 122 -18.76 2.15 -13.45
CA TYR A 122 -17.39 2.36 -12.99
C TYR A 122 -16.88 3.79 -13.16
N LEU A 123 -17.40 4.50 -14.17
CA LEU A 123 -17.00 5.87 -14.51
C LEU A 123 -17.40 6.85 -13.39
#